data_AF-A0A842KKA5-F1
#
_entry.id   AF-A0A842KKA5-F1
#
_cell.length_a   1.000
_cell.length_b   1.000
_cell.length_c   1.000
_cell.angle_alpha   90.00
_cell.angle_beta   90.00
_cell.angle_gamma   90.00
#
_symmetry.space_group_name_H-M   'P 1'
#
loop_
_entity.id
_entity.type
_entity.pdbx_description
1 polymer ?
#
loop_
_entity_poly.entity_id
_entity_poly.type
_entity_poly.pdbx_seq_one_letter_code
_entity_poly.pdbx_strand_id
1 'polypeptide(L)'
;MSKNLKTYRMPGSEKTLKAPMFVYRRRLELIEELLEELLCFSTAGNIILVEGQRDMASLRELGIKGRIELVTRHPLAEICEKVAATEKEVVILTDWDRRGVILENKLSDNLEHYGVKIKHQLRKRILSLVQKDIKDVESLYSHVVKLRQIADPKYQFDDTNDNVFT
;
A
#
# COMPACT_ATOMS: atom_id res chain seq x y z
N MET A 1 -27.41 -23.31 -7.14
CA MET A 1 -27.42 -23.40 -5.66
C MET A 1 -26.97 -22.07 -5.08
N SER A 2 -27.91 -21.21 -4.64
CA SER A 2 -27.56 -19.96 -3.95
C SER A 2 -26.91 -20.30 -2.62
N LYS A 3 -25.61 -20.04 -2.47
CA LYS A 3 -24.98 -20.00 -1.14
C LYS A 3 -25.64 -18.86 -0.38
N ASN A 4 -26.47 -19.16 0.61
CA ASN A 4 -26.86 -18.17 1.61
C ASN A 4 -25.57 -17.66 2.27
N LEU A 5 -25.08 -16.49 1.85
CA LEU A 5 -23.96 -15.85 2.51
C LEU A 5 -24.44 -15.45 3.91
N LYS A 6 -23.82 -16.02 4.95
CA LYS A 6 -24.04 -15.59 6.32
C LYS A 6 -23.61 -14.12 6.44
N THR A 7 -24.54 -13.26 6.81
CA THR A 7 -24.29 -11.85 7.10
C THR A 7 -24.20 -11.64 8.61
N TYR A 8 -23.35 -10.70 9.04
CA TYR A 8 -23.13 -10.41 10.46
C TYR A 8 -23.47 -8.95 10.74
N ARG A 9 -24.34 -8.66 11.71
CA ARG A 9 -24.70 -7.27 12.04
C ARG A 9 -23.51 -6.57 12.70
N MET A 10 -23.18 -5.37 12.24
CA MET A 10 -22.13 -4.57 12.87
C MET A 10 -22.65 -4.02 14.21
N PRO A 11 -21.89 -4.17 15.32
CA PRO A 11 -22.29 -3.62 16.62
C PRO A 11 -22.50 -2.11 16.53
N GLY A 12 -23.66 -1.62 17.01
CA GLY A 12 -23.97 -0.18 16.99
C GLY A 12 -24.32 0.40 15.62
N SER A 13 -24.57 -0.42 14.59
CA SER A 13 -24.93 0.03 13.24
C SER A 13 -25.95 -0.88 12.56
N GLU A 14 -26.70 -0.34 11.60
CA GLU A 14 -27.60 -1.11 10.73
C GLU A 14 -26.86 -1.86 9.61
N LYS A 15 -25.56 -1.58 9.42
CA LYS A 15 -24.75 -2.23 8.38
C LYS A 15 -24.51 -3.71 8.68
N THR A 16 -24.51 -4.52 7.63
CA THR A 16 -24.16 -5.95 7.68
C THR A 16 -22.77 -6.19 7.09
N LEU A 17 -22.04 -7.12 7.70
CA LEU A 17 -20.70 -7.54 7.31
C LEU A 17 -20.76 -8.89 6.60
N LYS A 18 -19.79 -9.10 5.69
CA LYS A 18 -19.65 -10.36 4.93
C LYS A 18 -18.92 -11.46 5.72
N ALA A 19 -18.34 -11.10 6.85
CA ALA A 19 -17.61 -11.97 7.76
C ALA A 19 -17.78 -11.49 9.21
N PRO A 20 -17.45 -12.31 10.21
CA PRO A 20 -17.41 -11.86 11.60
C PRO A 20 -16.40 -10.71 11.81
N MET A 21 -16.65 -9.87 12.82
CA MET A 21 -15.81 -8.71 13.14
C MET A 21 -14.33 -9.05 13.33
N PHE A 22 -14.01 -10.17 13.97
CA PHE A 22 -12.63 -10.58 14.24
C PHE A 22 -11.82 -10.79 12.95
N VAL A 23 -12.47 -11.13 11.83
CA VAL A 23 -11.81 -11.26 10.52
C VAL A 23 -11.31 -9.90 10.04
N TYR A 24 -12.14 -8.86 10.17
CA TYR A 24 -11.74 -7.50 9.80
C TYR A 24 -10.64 -6.96 10.72
N ARG A 25 -10.72 -7.23 12.03
CA ARG A 25 -9.66 -6.86 12.98
C ARG A 25 -8.33 -7.51 12.62
N ARG A 26 -8.33 -8.83 12.36
CA ARG A 26 -7.11 -9.54 11.98
C ARG A 26 -6.52 -9.02 10.66
N ARG A 27 -7.38 -8.69 9.70
CA ARG A 27 -6.94 -8.09 8.43
C ARG A 27 -6.33 -6.70 8.64
N LEU A 28 -6.93 -5.88 9.51
CA LEU A 28 -6.41 -4.56 9.85
C LEU A 28 -5.03 -4.69 10.52
N GLU A 29 -4.87 -5.56 11.53
CA GLU A 29 -3.58 -5.83 12.18
C GLU A 29 -2.48 -6.13 11.15
N LEU A 30 -2.73 -7.06 10.23
CA LEU A 30 -1.75 -7.44 9.20
C LEU A 30 -1.40 -6.30 8.23
N ILE A 31 -2.36 -5.42 7.93
CA ILE A 31 -2.12 -4.25 7.07
C ILE A 31 -1.33 -3.19 7.82
N GLU A 32 -1.67 -2.90 9.08
CA GLU A 32 -0.93 -1.92 9.90
C GLU A 32 0.53 -2.36 10.11
N GLU A 33 0.77 -3.65 10.41
CA GLU A 33 2.13 -4.22 10.48
C GLU A 33 2.92 -3.98 9.18
N LEU A 34 2.26 -4.12 8.02
CA LEU A 34 2.89 -3.93 6.72
C LEU A 34 3.13 -2.44 6.38
N LEU A 35 2.24 -1.55 6.81
CA LEU A 35 2.40 -0.11 6.68
C LEU A 35 3.55 0.40 7.56
N GLU A 36 3.67 -0.13 8.79
CA GLU A 36 4.79 0.17 9.68
C GLU A 36 6.14 -0.29 9.08
N GLU A 37 6.16 -1.47 8.45
CA GLU A 37 7.35 -1.96 7.76
C GLU A 37 7.71 -1.09 6.54
N LEU A 38 6.72 -0.65 5.75
CA LEU A 38 6.93 0.31 4.65
C LEU A 38 7.43 1.67 5.17
N LEU A 39 6.90 2.14 6.30
CA LEU A 39 7.33 3.37 6.94
C LEU A 39 8.79 3.25 7.33
N CYS A 40 9.15 2.24 8.13
CA CYS A 40 10.52 1.94 8.55
C CYS A 40 11.47 1.83 7.35
N PHE A 41 11.05 1.12 6.30
CA PHE A 41 11.81 0.98 5.06
C PHE A 41 12.10 2.35 4.44
N SER A 42 11.07 3.17 4.27
CA SER A 42 11.19 4.50 3.64
C SER A 42 11.98 5.50 4.49
N THR A 43 11.86 5.45 5.82
CA THR A 43 12.58 6.34 6.75
C THR A 43 14.05 6.00 6.89
N ALA A 44 14.44 4.74 6.61
CA ALA A 44 15.85 4.35 6.47
C ALA A 44 16.53 4.94 5.21
N GLY A 45 15.82 5.77 4.45
CA GLY A 45 16.28 6.40 3.22
C GLY A 45 16.10 5.54 1.97
N ASN A 46 15.45 4.37 2.10
CA ASN A 46 15.11 3.54 0.95
C ASN A 46 13.96 4.15 0.13
N ILE A 47 13.80 3.68 -1.10
CA ILE A 47 12.94 4.34 -2.09
C ILE A 47 11.72 3.47 -2.38
N ILE A 48 10.54 4.09 -2.31
CA ILE A 48 9.31 3.50 -2.83
C ILE A 48 9.04 4.10 -4.21
N LEU A 49 9.04 3.26 -5.25
CA LEU A 49 8.64 3.64 -6.59
C LEU A 49 7.14 3.43 -6.75
N VAL A 50 6.42 4.47 -7.17
CA VAL A 50 4.99 4.40 -7.49
C VAL A 50 4.71 4.88 -8.91
N GLU A 51 3.61 4.44 -9.51
CA GLU A 51 3.28 4.80 -10.90
C GLU A 51 2.88 6.28 -10.99
N GLY A 52 1.94 6.72 -10.16
CA GLY A 52 1.33 8.06 -10.26
C GLY A 52 1.31 8.90 -8.98
N GLN A 53 0.93 10.16 -9.14
CA GLN A 53 0.81 11.12 -8.02
C GLN A 53 -0.26 10.69 -7.00
N ARG A 54 -1.32 10.02 -7.45
CA ARG A 54 -2.41 9.57 -6.59
C ARG A 54 -2.00 8.39 -5.71
N ASP A 55 -1.15 7.50 -6.22
CA ASP A 55 -0.51 6.45 -5.41
C ASP A 55 0.35 7.05 -4.31
N MET A 56 1.18 8.05 -4.67
CA MET A 56 1.97 8.78 -3.68
C MET A 56 1.08 9.43 -2.62
N ALA A 57 0.01 10.12 -3.03
CA ALA A 57 -0.93 10.74 -2.10
C ALA A 57 -1.54 9.70 -1.14
N SER A 58 -2.04 8.58 -1.66
CA SER A 58 -2.56 7.47 -0.85
C SER A 58 -1.55 6.97 0.19
N LEU A 59 -0.27 6.81 -0.17
CA LEU A 59 0.78 6.43 0.79
C LEU A 59 1.09 7.54 1.80
N ARG A 60 1.04 8.83 1.41
CA ARG A 60 1.24 9.96 2.33
C ARG A 60 0.13 10.03 3.37
N GLU A 61 -1.13 9.86 2.97
CA GLU A 61 -2.30 9.80 3.85
C GLU A 61 -2.22 8.63 4.85
N LEU A 62 -1.52 7.56 4.48
CA LEU A 62 -1.21 6.42 5.36
C LEU A 62 0.00 6.66 6.27
N GLY A 63 0.59 7.85 6.26
CA GLY A 63 1.70 8.23 7.12
C GLY A 63 3.09 7.86 6.60
N ILE A 64 3.21 7.36 5.35
CA ILE A 64 4.52 7.05 4.76
C ILE A 64 5.23 8.35 4.42
N LYS A 65 6.19 8.77 5.25
CA LYS A 65 6.90 10.07 5.13
C LYS A 65 8.26 9.99 4.43
N GLY A 66 8.80 8.80 4.21
CA GLY A 66 10.09 8.62 3.53
C GLY A 66 10.09 8.95 2.03
N ARG A 67 11.13 8.51 1.33
CA ARG A 67 11.33 8.85 -0.09
C ARG A 67 10.41 8.04 -1.00
N ILE A 68 9.57 8.74 -1.76
CA ILE A 68 8.68 8.18 -2.78
C ILE A 68 9.01 8.88 -4.10
N GLU A 69 9.22 8.12 -5.17
CA GLU A 69 9.53 8.64 -6.51
C GLU A 69 8.51 8.11 -7.52
N LEU A 70 8.15 8.95 -8.50
CA LEU A 70 7.18 8.61 -9.53
C LEU A 70 7.87 8.05 -10.77
N VAL A 71 7.40 6.90 -11.24
CA VAL A 71 7.92 6.25 -12.44
C VAL A 71 7.43 6.96 -13.71
N THR A 72 6.22 7.50 -13.73
CA THR A 72 5.62 8.12 -14.94
C THR A 72 6.19 9.48 -15.33
N ARG A 73 6.99 10.12 -14.46
CA ARG A 73 7.55 11.46 -14.73
C ARG A 73 8.79 11.45 -15.61
N HIS A 74 9.48 10.31 -15.72
CA HIS A 74 10.76 10.17 -16.40
C HIS A 74 10.76 8.93 -17.29
N PRO A 75 11.59 8.88 -18.34
CA PRO A 75 11.94 7.63 -19.00
C PRO A 75 12.45 6.60 -17.98
N LEU A 76 12.11 5.32 -18.19
CA LEU A 76 12.48 4.23 -17.28
C LEU A 76 14.00 4.16 -17.02
N ALA A 77 14.83 4.40 -18.03
CA ALA A 77 16.28 4.38 -17.89
C ALA A 77 16.77 5.47 -16.91
N GLU A 78 16.25 6.70 -17.05
CA GLU A 78 16.65 7.84 -16.22
C GLU A 78 16.28 7.62 -14.75
N ILE A 79 15.07 7.12 -14.45
CA ILE A 79 14.68 6.82 -13.07
C ILE A 79 15.52 5.68 -12.50
N CYS A 80 15.83 4.64 -13.27
CA CYS A 80 16.67 3.53 -12.82
C CYS A 80 18.10 4.00 -12.51
N GLU A 81 18.71 4.82 -13.37
CA GLU A 81 20.04 5.42 -13.13
C GLU A 81 20.05 6.30 -11.89
N LYS A 82 19.06 7.20 -11.74
CA LYS A 82 18.91 8.07 -10.57
C LYS A 82 18.78 7.27 -9.28
N VAL A 83 18.01 6.18 -9.30
CA VAL A 83 17.81 5.29 -8.15
C VAL A 83 19.10 4.52 -7.85
N ALA A 84 19.76 3.98 -8.86
CA ALA A 84 21.01 3.23 -8.70
C ALA A 84 22.12 4.08 -8.06
N ALA A 85 22.24 5.34 -8.47
CA ALA A 85 23.22 6.28 -7.91
C ALA A 85 23.05 6.57 -6.40
N THR A 86 21.93 6.16 -5.80
CA THR A 86 21.66 6.39 -4.37
C THR A 86 22.13 5.24 -3.48
N GLU A 87 22.46 4.09 -4.08
CA GLU A 87 22.83 2.84 -3.38
C GLU A 87 21.78 2.38 -2.35
N LYS A 88 20.51 2.77 -2.55
CA LYS A 88 19.39 2.42 -1.67
C LYS A 88 18.61 1.22 -2.17
N GLU A 89 17.98 0.51 -1.24
CA GLU A 89 17.04 -0.56 -1.60
C GLU A 89 15.73 0.04 -2.13
N VAL A 90 14.98 -0.75 -2.91
CA VAL A 90 13.76 -0.28 -3.58
C VAL A 90 12.57 -1.19 -3.30
N VAL A 91 11.40 -0.59 -3.13
CA VAL A 91 10.09 -1.27 -3.25
C VAL A 91 9.36 -0.68 -4.46
N ILE A 92 8.79 -1.55 -5.30
CA ILE A 92 8.01 -1.13 -6.48
C ILE A 92 6.52 -1.39 -6.23
N LEU A 93 5.73 -0.32 -6.13
CA LEU A 93 4.28 -0.35 -5.96
C LEU A 93 3.60 0.25 -7.20
N THR A 94 3.21 -0.61 -8.13
CA THR A 94 2.45 -0.29 -9.34
C THR A 94 1.08 -0.97 -9.24
N ASP A 95 0.17 -0.61 -10.14
CA ASP A 95 -1.18 -1.17 -10.15
C ASP A 95 -1.22 -2.69 -10.24
N TRP A 96 -2.30 -3.28 -9.73
CA TRP A 96 -2.49 -4.74 -9.68
C TRP A 96 -3.12 -5.29 -10.97
N ASP A 97 -2.85 -4.64 -12.09
CA ASP A 97 -3.29 -5.04 -13.42
C ASP A 97 -2.13 -5.60 -14.28
N ARG A 98 -2.44 -6.00 -15.51
CA ARG A 98 -1.43 -6.54 -16.43
C ARG A 98 -0.33 -5.53 -16.75
N ARG A 99 -0.66 -4.24 -16.84
CA ARG A 99 0.31 -3.18 -17.18
C ARG A 99 1.25 -2.94 -16.01
N GLY A 100 0.73 -2.87 -14.80
CA GLY A 100 1.50 -2.72 -13.58
C GLY A 100 2.46 -3.88 -13.35
N VAL A 101 2.06 -5.13 -13.67
CA VAL A 101 2.98 -6.29 -13.64
C VAL A 101 4.09 -6.17 -14.68
N ILE A 102 3.78 -5.77 -15.92
CA ILE A 102 4.81 -5.55 -16.95
C ILE A 102 5.78 -4.44 -16.53
N LEU A 103 5.26 -3.38 -15.91
CA LEU A 103 6.07 -2.27 -15.42
C LEU A 103 6.98 -2.69 -14.26
N GLU A 104 6.47 -3.49 -13.31
CA GLU A 104 7.28 -3.99 -12.20
C GLU A 104 8.41 -4.90 -12.67
N ASN A 105 8.14 -5.81 -13.61
CA ASN A 105 9.19 -6.65 -14.19
C ASN A 105 10.27 -5.80 -14.90
N LYS A 106 9.87 -4.83 -15.74
CA LYS A 106 10.82 -3.96 -16.45
C LYS A 106 11.68 -3.12 -15.50
N LEU A 107 11.07 -2.55 -14.47
CA LEU A 107 11.81 -1.81 -13.45
C LEU A 107 12.78 -2.73 -12.72
N SER A 108 12.32 -3.94 -12.39
CA SER A 108 13.13 -4.90 -11.65
C SER A 108 14.35 -5.34 -12.44
N ASP A 109 14.17 -5.77 -13.69
CA ASP A 109 15.26 -6.19 -14.57
C ASP A 109 16.32 -5.09 -14.71
N ASN A 110 15.89 -3.83 -14.92
CA ASN A 110 16.83 -2.70 -15.08
C ASN A 110 17.55 -2.35 -13.77
N LEU A 111 16.83 -2.28 -12.66
CA LEU A 111 17.40 -1.93 -11.36
C LEU A 111 18.36 -3.01 -10.86
N GLU A 112 18.01 -4.29 -11.01
CA GLU A 112 18.89 -5.41 -10.66
C GLU A 112 20.14 -5.45 -11.55
N HIS A 113 20.02 -5.09 -12.83
CA HIS A 113 21.19 -4.92 -13.71
C HIS A 113 22.15 -3.84 -13.18
N TYR A 114 21.63 -2.77 -12.59
CA TYR A 114 22.43 -1.75 -11.89
C TYR A 114 22.87 -2.15 -10.47
N GLY A 115 22.60 -3.39 -10.03
CA GLY A 115 22.98 -3.87 -8.69
C GLY A 115 22.08 -3.38 -7.56
N VAL A 116 20.93 -2.79 -7.86
CA VAL A 116 19.98 -2.30 -6.86
C VAL A 116 19.18 -3.46 -6.30
N LYS A 117 19.08 -3.53 -4.96
CA LYS A 117 18.33 -4.58 -4.28
C LYS A 117 16.86 -4.21 -4.13
N ILE A 118 15.98 -5.08 -4.62
CA ILE A 118 14.53 -4.88 -4.63
C ILE A 118 13.83 -5.75 -3.58
N LYS A 119 12.91 -5.16 -2.83
CA LYS A 119 12.09 -5.83 -1.80
C LYS A 119 10.75 -6.29 -2.35
N HIS A 120 10.77 -7.24 -3.28
CA HIS A 120 9.54 -7.78 -3.88
C HIS A 120 8.54 -8.33 -2.86
N GLN A 121 9.01 -8.80 -1.69
CA GLN A 121 8.16 -9.38 -0.65
C GLN A 121 7.14 -8.36 -0.09
N LEU A 122 7.50 -7.08 0.01
CA LEU A 122 6.58 -6.04 0.50
C LEU A 122 5.39 -5.89 -0.45
N ARG A 123 5.64 -5.75 -1.76
CA ARG A 123 4.59 -5.71 -2.78
C ARG A 123 3.69 -6.96 -2.74
N LYS A 124 4.31 -8.15 -2.67
CA LYS A 124 3.57 -9.43 -2.63
C LYS A 124 2.64 -9.53 -1.42
N ARG A 125 3.08 -9.04 -0.25
CA ARG A 125 2.27 -9.01 0.98
C ARG A 125 1.14 -7.99 0.90
N ILE A 126 1.36 -6.82 0.30
CA ILE A 126 0.27 -5.84 0.08
C ILE A 126 -0.80 -6.50 -0.78
N LEU A 127 -0.38 -7.04 -1.94
CA LEU A 127 -1.24 -7.75 -2.88
C LEU A 127 -2.07 -8.84 -2.20
N SER A 128 -1.45 -9.72 -1.42
CA SER A 128 -2.16 -10.84 -0.78
C SER A 128 -3.26 -10.37 0.19
N LEU A 129 -3.09 -9.20 0.82
CA LEU A 129 -4.03 -8.64 1.78
C LEU A 129 -5.15 -7.83 1.13
N VAL A 130 -4.90 -7.15 0.00
CA VAL A 130 -5.82 -6.12 -0.53
C VAL A 130 -6.38 -6.39 -1.92
N GLN A 131 -5.76 -7.28 -2.73
CA GLN A 131 -6.13 -7.48 -4.15
C GLN A 131 -7.57 -7.95 -4.39
N LYS A 132 -8.24 -8.50 -3.36
CA LYS A 132 -9.65 -8.92 -3.45
C LYS A 132 -10.63 -7.77 -3.27
N ASP A 133 -10.16 -6.64 -2.73
CA ASP A 133 -11.00 -5.49 -2.36
C ASP A 133 -10.67 -4.22 -3.16
N ILE A 134 -9.43 -4.06 -3.62
CA ILE A 134 -8.96 -2.90 -4.40
C ILE A 134 -8.04 -3.33 -5.56
N LYS A 135 -7.86 -2.45 -6.56
CA LYS A 135 -7.15 -2.73 -7.83
C LYS A 135 -5.89 -1.89 -8.08
N ASP A 136 -5.71 -0.82 -7.32
CA ASP A 136 -4.63 0.17 -7.45
C ASP A 136 -4.16 0.71 -6.09
N VAL A 137 -2.92 1.22 -6.06
CA VAL A 137 -2.30 1.77 -4.85
C VAL A 137 -3.04 3.04 -4.38
N GLU A 138 -3.55 3.85 -5.31
CA GLU A 138 -4.46 4.98 -5.06
C GLU A 138 -5.61 4.63 -4.09
N SER A 139 -6.20 3.45 -4.19
CA SER A 139 -7.32 3.04 -3.34
C SER A 139 -6.92 2.55 -1.94
N LEU A 140 -5.62 2.34 -1.67
CA LEU A 140 -5.14 1.73 -0.43
C LEU A 140 -5.56 2.51 0.82
N TYR A 141 -5.38 3.83 0.83
CA TYR A 141 -5.78 4.68 1.93
C TYR A 141 -7.26 4.51 2.29
N SER A 142 -8.15 4.66 1.30
CA SER A 142 -9.60 4.53 1.51
C SER A 142 -10.00 3.14 2.01
N HIS A 143 -9.27 2.09 1.62
CA HIS A 143 -9.49 0.73 2.07
C HIS A 143 -9.13 0.55 3.55
N VAL A 144 -7.98 1.08 3.97
CA VAL A 144 -7.53 1.04 5.37
C VAL A 144 -8.48 1.81 6.28
N VAL A 145 -8.92 3.01 5.88
CA VAL A 145 -9.92 3.78 6.66
C VAL A 145 -11.21 3.00 6.87
N LYS A 146 -11.73 2.34 5.82
CA LYS A 146 -12.91 1.47 5.93
C LYS A 146 -12.67 0.30 6.87
N LEU A 147 -11.49 -0.32 6.84
CA LEU A 147 -11.15 -1.40 7.76
C LEU A 147 -11.08 -0.92 9.22
N ARG A 148 -10.49 0.25 9.48
CA ARG A 148 -10.44 0.88 10.81
C ARG A 148 -11.85 1.13 11.36
N GLN A 149 -12.74 1.71 10.55
CA GLN A 149 -14.14 1.95 10.92
C GLN A 149 -14.93 0.67 11.21
N ILE A 150 -14.66 -0.43 10.49
CA ILE A 150 -15.29 -1.71 10.77
C ILE A 150 -14.74 -2.29 12.08
N ALA A 151 -13.42 -2.36 12.21
CA ALA A 151 -12.74 -2.97 13.35
C ALA A 151 -13.01 -2.26 14.69
N ASP A 152 -13.13 -0.93 14.64
CA ASP A 152 -13.52 -0.04 15.72
C ASP A 152 -14.60 0.96 15.24
N PRO A 153 -15.89 0.71 15.53
CA PRO A 153 -16.98 1.61 15.15
C PRO A 153 -16.90 3.01 15.76
N LYS A 154 -16.04 3.23 16.77
CA LYS A 154 -15.79 4.56 17.35
C LYS A 154 -14.67 5.32 16.63
N TYR A 155 -14.00 4.71 15.66
CA TYR A 155 -12.95 5.35 14.88
C TYR A 155 -13.50 6.57 14.13
N GLN A 156 -13.14 7.76 14.58
CA GLN A 156 -13.35 9.02 13.87
C GLN A 156 -12.07 9.34 13.11
N PHE A 157 -12.16 9.50 11.79
CA PHE A 157 -11.05 9.99 11.00
C PHE A 157 -10.98 11.50 11.18
N ASP A 158 -9.92 11.99 11.80
CA ASP A 158 -9.69 13.43 11.99
C ASP A 158 -8.69 13.90 10.93
N ASP A 159 -9.20 14.53 9.87
CA ASP A 159 -8.44 15.09 8.73
C ASP A 159 -7.46 16.22 9.15
N THR A 160 -7.39 16.56 10.45
CA THR A 160 -6.72 17.77 10.94
C THR A 160 -5.43 17.54 11.75
N ASN A 161 -5.03 16.30 12.03
CA ASN A 161 -3.85 16.03 12.87
C ASN A 161 -2.56 15.74 12.07
N ASP A 162 -2.13 16.74 11.30
CA ASP A 162 -0.72 16.93 10.97
C ASP A 162 0.02 17.51 12.20
N ASN A 163 0.25 16.68 13.23
CA ASN A 163 1.35 16.83 14.22
C ASN A 163 1.18 15.88 15.41
N VAL A 164 1.55 14.61 15.25
CA VAL A 164 1.91 13.77 16.41
C VAL A 164 3.10 12.89 16.07
N PHE A 165 4.18 13.49 15.56
CA PHE A 165 5.54 12.94 15.61
C PHE A 165 6.50 14.13 15.45
N THR A 166 6.68 14.90 16.51
CA THR A 166 7.86 15.76 16.72
C THR A 166 8.87 14.97 17.53
#